data_AF-A0A0C2S752-F1
#
_entry.id   AF-A0A0C2S752-F1
#
_cell.length_a   1.000
_cell.length_b   1.000
_cell.length_c   1.000
_cell.angle_alpha   90.00
_cell.angle_beta   90.00
_cell.angle_gamma   90.00
#
_symmetry.space_group_name_H-M   'P 1'
#
loop_
_entity.id
_entity.type
_entity.pdbx_description
1 polymer ?
#
loop_
_entity_poly.entity_id
_entity_poly.type
_entity_poly.pdbx_seq_one_letter_code
_entity_poly.pdbx_strand_id
1 'polypeptide(L)'
;MTEQLIILNEIHDKAWGKPWPTITCTIHHHDIETDDTDATFTCLLDVGLLRAALGILGKFSVIVIREEYEFLRELLEGKNRPFIITGQPGTGMTVFLLYLLIYRLQHELPTAVEFSPNVYIVFKANGVLMCPTNDVNIDHWRILPPGCWCLSDGNANVKHPCIPIQRDDLRTFLITSSRPNEYKDWWTQAVAKTVITALPQVVEVAAIVKMHGWNPCDAVSIMQTWGPCTRTVLTILRHPDEEDCLWQYAMDTAIDILRDVGRLPSGEGSTLLFICPIRCKDKSYYGNSKLIIPTMHLSEIFDKN
;
A
#
# COMPACT_ATOMS: atom_id res chain seq x y z
N MET A 1 -18.67 14.81 10.83
CA MET A 1 -17.94 15.53 9.76
C MET A 1 -17.06 16.64 10.33
N THR A 2 -17.57 17.49 11.21
CA THR A 2 -16.81 18.61 11.81
C THR A 2 -15.55 18.17 12.56
N GLU A 3 -15.62 17.11 13.37
CA GLU A 3 -14.46 16.61 14.14
C GLU A 3 -13.32 16.08 13.26
N GLN A 4 -13.66 15.27 12.24
CA GLN A 4 -12.70 14.75 11.28
C GLN A 4 -11.99 15.89 10.52
N LEU A 5 -12.72 16.92 10.13
CA LEU A 5 -12.15 18.10 9.46
C LEU A 5 -11.22 18.89 10.38
N ILE A 6 -11.52 18.99 11.68
CA ILE A 6 -10.63 19.62 12.67
C ILE A 6 -9.29 18.89 12.72
N ILE A 7 -9.32 17.56 12.89
CA ILE A 7 -8.10 16.72 12.93
C ILE A 7 -7.31 16.84 11.62
N LEU A 8 -7.99 16.85 10.47
CA LEU A 8 -7.32 17.01 9.17
C LEU A 8 -6.63 18.37 9.03
N ASN A 9 -7.21 19.45 9.55
CA ASN A 9 -6.55 20.75 9.55
C ASN A 9 -5.35 20.77 10.51
N GLU A 10 -5.43 20.15 11.68
CA GLU A 10 -4.27 20.01 12.57
C GLU A 10 -3.11 19.24 11.92
N ILE A 11 -3.43 18.17 11.18
CA ILE A 11 -2.45 17.41 10.39
C ILE A 11 -1.82 18.30 9.32
N HIS A 12 -2.64 19.08 8.60
CA HIS A 12 -2.15 20.00 7.58
C HIS A 12 -1.21 21.05 8.19
N ASP A 13 -1.62 21.70 9.28
CA ASP A 13 -0.79 22.67 10.00
C ASP A 13 0.51 22.05 10.50
N LYS A 14 0.50 20.77 10.91
CA LYS A 14 1.69 20.03 11.35
C LYS A 14 2.65 19.71 10.20
N ALA A 15 2.14 19.43 9.00
CA ALA A 15 2.90 18.79 7.93
C ALA A 15 3.17 19.65 6.70
N TRP A 16 2.33 20.64 6.42
CA TRP A 16 2.42 21.45 5.22
C TRP A 16 3.69 22.30 5.25
N GLY A 17 4.64 21.97 4.36
CA GLY A 17 5.95 22.65 4.28
C GLY A 17 6.87 22.37 5.47
N LYS A 18 6.55 21.37 6.30
CA LYS A 18 7.29 21.05 7.52
C LYS A 18 7.79 19.62 7.48
N PRO A 19 9.00 19.32 7.99
CA PRO A 19 9.47 17.95 8.08
C PRO A 19 8.55 17.13 8.99
N TRP A 20 8.14 15.96 8.51
CA TRP A 20 7.39 15.01 9.33
C TRP A 20 8.35 14.33 10.33
N PRO A 21 7.94 14.07 11.58
CA PRO A 21 8.80 13.41 12.56
C PRO A 21 9.35 12.07 12.07
N THR A 22 10.67 11.91 12.10
CA THR A 22 11.38 10.69 11.69
C THR A 22 12.30 10.17 12.77
N ILE A 23 12.57 8.86 12.75
CA ILE A 23 13.62 8.22 13.53
C ILE A 23 14.37 7.22 12.65
N THR A 24 15.68 7.11 12.86
CA THR A 24 16.50 6.04 12.29
C THR A 24 16.77 5.01 13.38
N CYS A 25 16.53 3.76 13.06
CA CYS A 25 16.67 2.62 13.94
C CYS A 25 17.62 1.59 13.30
N THR A 26 18.08 0.63 14.11
CA THR A 26 18.94 -0.47 13.66
C THR A 26 18.27 -1.80 14.00
N ILE A 27 18.27 -2.74 13.06
CA ILE A 27 18.06 -4.16 13.29
C ILE A 27 19.44 -4.78 13.37
N HIS A 28 19.73 -5.45 14.48
CA HIS A 28 20.98 -6.16 14.58
C HIS A 28 20.88 -7.47 13.83
N HIS A 29 21.97 -7.93 13.23
CA HIS A 29 22.00 -9.18 12.47
C HIS A 29 21.50 -10.40 13.28
N HIS A 30 21.78 -10.41 14.59
CA HIS A 30 21.29 -11.45 15.50
C HIS A 30 19.77 -11.39 15.74
N ASP A 31 19.12 -10.25 15.46
CA ASP A 31 17.65 -10.13 15.53
C ASP A 31 16.97 -10.83 14.34
N ILE A 32 17.70 -11.13 13.25
CA ILE A 32 17.12 -11.67 11.99
C ILE A 32 17.80 -12.96 11.49
N GLU A 33 18.77 -13.49 12.25
CA GLU A 33 19.51 -14.71 11.91
C GLU A 33 20.14 -14.70 10.51
N THR A 34 20.58 -13.52 10.04
CA THR A 34 21.27 -13.37 8.75
C THR A 34 22.77 -13.20 8.96
N ASP A 35 23.59 -13.73 8.04
CA ASP A 35 25.06 -13.56 8.04
C ASP A 35 25.54 -12.12 7.75
N ASP A 36 24.61 -11.18 7.51
CA ASP A 36 24.89 -9.81 7.10
C ASP A 36 25.20 -8.87 8.27
N THR A 37 25.71 -7.68 7.94
CA THR A 37 25.91 -6.58 8.88
C THR A 37 24.59 -6.03 9.41
N ASP A 38 24.61 -5.40 10.59
CA ASP A 38 23.48 -4.64 11.13
C ASP A 38 22.85 -3.71 10.08
N ALA A 39 21.52 -3.72 9.99
CA ALA A 39 20.78 -2.97 8.99
C ALA A 39 20.09 -1.76 9.62
N THR A 40 20.27 -0.58 9.02
CA THR A 40 19.58 0.65 9.44
C THR A 40 18.31 0.88 8.64
N PHE A 41 17.26 1.36 9.30
CA PHE A 41 15.99 1.71 8.65
C PHE A 41 15.42 3.02 9.20
N THR A 42 14.64 3.71 8.40
CA THR A 42 14.00 4.98 8.77
C THR A 42 12.51 4.79 8.94
N CYS A 43 11.94 5.49 9.93
CA CYS A 43 10.51 5.46 10.20
C CYS A 43 9.91 6.86 10.23
N LEU A 44 8.67 7.00 9.74
CA LEU A 44 7.80 8.14 10.01
C LEU A 44 6.99 7.86 11.28
N LEU A 45 7.06 8.76 12.26
CA LEU A 45 6.35 8.65 13.53
C LEU A 45 4.98 9.33 13.48
N ASP A 46 4.18 9.24 14.54
CA ASP A 46 2.91 9.96 14.69
C ASP A 46 1.89 9.82 13.56
N VAL A 47 1.95 8.77 12.74
CA VAL A 47 1.01 8.61 11.60
C VAL A 47 -0.38 8.15 12.03
N GLY A 48 -0.56 7.81 13.31
CA GLY A 48 -1.80 7.24 13.85
C GLY A 48 -3.01 8.18 13.72
N LEU A 49 -2.81 9.48 13.96
CA LEU A 49 -3.86 10.49 13.80
C LEU A 49 -4.25 10.67 12.33
N LEU A 50 -3.26 10.74 11.43
CA LEU A 50 -3.49 10.81 9.98
C LEU A 50 -4.27 9.60 9.47
N ARG A 51 -3.82 8.39 9.82
CA ARG A 51 -4.50 7.14 9.48
C ARG A 51 -5.96 7.15 9.94
N ALA A 52 -6.21 7.53 11.19
CA ALA A 52 -7.56 7.58 11.77
C ALA A 52 -8.43 8.63 11.07
N ALA A 53 -7.90 9.83 10.82
CA ALA A 53 -8.59 10.90 10.13
C ALA A 53 -8.96 10.57 8.68
N LEU A 54 -8.20 9.67 8.04
CA LEU A 54 -8.49 9.16 6.70
C LEU A 54 -9.42 7.94 6.69
N GLY A 55 -9.85 7.44 7.85
CA GLY A 55 -10.74 6.27 7.95
C GLY A 55 -10.06 4.94 7.63
N ILE A 56 -8.73 4.88 7.63
CA ILE A 56 -7.97 3.67 7.31
C ILE A 56 -8.03 2.71 8.50
N LEU A 57 -8.48 1.47 8.26
CA LEU A 57 -8.59 0.44 9.29
C LEU A 57 -7.20 -0.05 9.76
N GLY A 58 -7.16 -0.61 10.98
CA GLY A 58 -5.94 -1.14 11.60
C GLY A 58 -5.37 -0.25 12.71
N LYS A 59 -4.30 -0.71 13.35
CA LYS A 59 -3.64 -0.02 14.46
C LYS A 59 -2.13 0.03 14.20
N PHE A 60 -1.69 1.09 13.55
CA PHE A 60 -0.28 1.47 13.46
C PHE A 60 -0.13 2.99 13.61
N SER A 61 0.97 3.40 14.23
CA SER A 61 1.36 4.80 14.47
C SER A 61 2.72 5.14 13.85
N VAL A 62 3.37 4.16 13.22
CA VAL A 62 4.68 4.28 12.59
C VAL A 62 4.62 3.70 11.18
N ILE A 63 5.34 4.31 10.24
CA ILE A 63 5.59 3.76 8.90
C ILE A 63 7.07 3.51 8.74
N VAL A 64 7.47 2.26 8.48
CA VAL A 64 8.83 1.95 8.02
C VAL A 64 8.95 2.34 6.55
N ILE A 65 9.92 3.19 6.22
CA ILE A 65 10.22 3.58 4.84
C ILE A 65 10.96 2.43 4.17
N ARG A 66 10.36 1.91 3.10
CA ARG A 66 10.89 0.82 2.29
C ARG A 66 11.63 1.37 1.08
N GLU A 67 12.66 0.67 0.62
CA GLU A 67 13.34 1.04 -0.64
C GLU A 67 12.35 1.08 -1.81
N GLU A 68 11.39 0.15 -1.82
CA GLU A 68 10.32 0.12 -2.81
C GLU A 68 9.45 1.38 -2.78
N TYR A 69 9.24 2.01 -1.62
CA TYR A 69 8.43 3.24 -1.53
C TYR A 69 9.17 4.43 -2.14
N GLU A 70 10.48 4.53 -1.91
CA GLU A 70 11.32 5.56 -2.53
C GLU A 70 11.38 5.37 -4.05
N PHE A 71 11.64 4.14 -4.50
CA PHE A 71 11.62 3.78 -5.91
C PHE A 71 10.30 4.17 -6.59
N LEU A 72 9.16 3.80 -5.98
CA LEU A 72 7.85 4.13 -6.54
C LEU A 72 7.63 5.64 -6.56
N ARG A 73 7.93 6.37 -5.49
CA ARG A 73 7.82 7.84 -5.45
C ARG A 73 8.56 8.48 -6.61
N GLU A 74 9.84 8.14 -6.80
CA GLU A 74 10.67 8.70 -7.87
C GLU A 74 10.13 8.36 -9.27
N LEU A 75 9.68 7.12 -9.45
CA LEU A 75 9.05 6.67 -10.69
C LEU A 75 7.80 7.51 -11.03
N LEU A 76 6.97 7.80 -10.03
CA LEU A 76 5.73 8.57 -10.21
C LEU A 76 6.00 10.07 -10.42
N GLU A 77 7.01 10.65 -9.74
CA GLU A 77 7.39 12.06 -9.91
C GLU A 77 7.91 12.36 -11.32
N GLY A 78 8.68 11.43 -11.88
CA GLY A 78 9.27 11.58 -13.22
C GLY A 78 8.28 11.43 -14.38
N LYS A 79 6.98 11.26 -14.13
CA LYS A 79 5.97 10.96 -15.16
C LYS A 79 4.72 11.83 -14.99
N ASN A 80 4.15 12.28 -16.12
CA ASN A 80 2.93 13.06 -16.16
C ASN A 80 1.79 12.22 -16.76
N ARG A 81 1.44 11.11 -16.11
CA ARG A 81 0.36 10.22 -16.56
C ARG A 81 -0.27 9.48 -15.38
N PRO A 82 -1.52 9.00 -15.51
CA PRO A 82 -2.16 8.19 -14.49
C PRO A 82 -1.46 6.84 -14.29
N PHE A 83 -1.53 6.31 -13.07
CA PHE A 83 -0.97 5.01 -12.71
C PHE A 83 -1.96 4.13 -11.97
N ILE A 84 -1.84 2.83 -12.23
CA ILE A 84 -2.37 1.76 -11.38
C ILE A 84 -1.18 1.16 -10.67
N ILE A 85 -1.19 1.16 -9.36
CA ILE A 85 -0.16 0.54 -8.54
C ILE A 85 -0.82 -0.66 -7.88
N THR A 86 -0.30 -1.84 -8.18
CA THR A 86 -0.88 -3.10 -7.74
C THR A 86 0.18 -4.03 -7.19
N GLY A 87 -0.21 -5.16 -6.64
CA GLY A 87 0.71 -6.11 -6.03
C GLY A 87 -0.02 -7.03 -5.06
N GLN A 88 0.77 -7.78 -4.32
CA GLN A 88 0.25 -8.75 -3.36
C GLN A 88 -0.50 -8.05 -2.23
N PRO A 89 -1.74 -8.46 -1.91
CA PRO A 89 -2.46 -8.01 -0.71
C PRO A 89 -1.63 -8.12 0.56
N GLY A 90 -1.78 -7.14 1.45
CA GLY A 90 -1.13 -7.17 2.77
C GLY A 90 0.35 -6.80 2.78
N THR A 91 0.94 -6.41 1.64
CA THR A 91 2.36 -5.98 1.54
C THR A 91 2.61 -4.49 1.79
N GLY A 92 1.58 -3.72 2.16
CA GLY A 92 1.75 -2.30 2.55
C GLY A 92 1.41 -1.27 1.46
N MET A 93 0.65 -1.61 0.43
CA MET A 93 0.21 -0.64 -0.59
C MET A 93 -0.54 0.58 -0.02
N THR A 94 -1.48 0.38 0.90
CA THR A 94 -2.15 1.48 1.63
C THR A 94 -1.18 2.27 2.52
N VAL A 95 -0.11 1.63 3.01
CA VAL A 95 0.95 2.32 3.77
C VAL A 95 1.82 3.17 2.84
N PHE A 96 2.11 2.69 1.63
CA PHE A 96 2.76 3.47 0.59
C PHE A 96 1.97 4.74 0.23
N LEU A 97 0.64 4.65 0.16
CA LEU A 97 -0.24 5.82 -0.02
C LEU A 97 -0.03 6.89 1.04
N LEU A 98 0.01 6.47 2.32
CA LEU A 98 0.24 7.38 3.44
C LEU A 98 1.63 8.00 3.40
N TYR A 99 2.65 7.19 3.09
CA TYR A 99 4.02 7.68 2.86
C TYR A 99 4.05 8.76 1.78
N LEU A 100 3.39 8.51 0.65
CA LEU A 100 3.36 9.46 -0.47
C LEU A 100 2.60 10.74 -0.13
N LEU A 101 1.47 10.63 0.58
CA LEU A 101 0.73 11.79 1.08
C LEU A 101 1.62 12.63 2.00
N ILE A 102 2.25 12.01 3.02
CA ILE A 102 3.13 12.71 3.96
C ILE A 102 4.24 13.44 3.20
N TYR A 103 4.95 12.73 2.31
CA TYR A 103 6.00 13.33 1.48
C TYR A 103 5.51 14.57 0.74
N ARG A 104 4.33 14.51 0.11
CA ARG A 104 3.79 15.66 -0.63
C ARG A 104 3.38 16.82 0.26
N LEU A 105 2.85 16.57 1.46
CA LEU A 105 2.55 17.62 2.43
C LEU A 105 3.83 18.34 2.87
N GLN A 106 4.91 17.61 3.15
CA GLN A 106 6.21 18.19 3.52
C GLN A 106 6.77 19.13 2.44
N HIS A 107 6.38 18.92 1.17
CA HIS A 107 6.84 19.71 0.01
C HIS A 107 5.80 20.73 -0.47
N GLU A 108 4.74 20.98 0.31
CA GLU A 108 3.67 21.95 -0.02
C GLU A 108 2.97 21.65 -1.35
N LEU A 109 2.90 20.37 -1.73
CA LEU A 109 2.35 19.98 -3.01
C LEU A 109 0.86 19.61 -2.87
N PRO A 110 -0.03 20.21 -3.69
CA PRO A 110 -1.46 19.92 -3.61
C PRO A 110 -1.72 18.46 -3.90
N THR A 111 -2.53 17.85 -3.04
CA THR A 111 -2.81 16.41 -3.06
C THR A 111 -4.24 16.15 -2.63
N ALA A 112 -4.99 15.44 -3.47
CA ALA A 112 -6.28 14.88 -3.13
C ALA A 112 -6.13 13.39 -2.79
N VAL A 113 -6.89 12.90 -1.81
CA VAL A 113 -6.89 11.49 -1.40
C VAL A 113 -8.31 10.95 -1.28
N GLU A 114 -8.50 9.69 -1.64
CA GLU A 114 -9.78 8.98 -1.57
C GLU A 114 -9.55 7.60 -0.94
N PHE A 115 -10.03 7.43 0.29
CA PHE A 115 -10.03 6.15 1.02
C PHE A 115 -11.45 5.60 1.25
N SER A 116 -12.46 6.36 0.85
CA SER A 116 -13.88 6.06 1.06
C SER A 116 -14.67 6.40 -0.21
N PRO A 117 -15.71 5.62 -0.56
CA PRO A 117 -16.47 5.84 -1.79
C PRO A 117 -17.27 7.16 -1.81
N ASN A 118 -17.50 7.75 -0.64
CA ASN A 118 -18.43 8.88 -0.47
C ASN A 118 -17.73 10.24 -0.34
N VAL A 119 -16.42 10.26 -0.11
CA VAL A 119 -15.68 11.49 0.14
C VAL A 119 -14.24 11.38 -0.34
N TYR A 120 -13.75 12.46 -0.95
CA TYR A 120 -12.33 12.68 -1.15
C TYR A 120 -11.87 13.92 -0.38
N ILE A 121 -10.60 13.95 0.01
CA ILE A 121 -10.02 14.99 0.87
C ILE A 121 -8.93 15.70 0.06
N VAL A 122 -8.92 17.03 0.06
CA VAL A 122 -7.94 17.84 -0.68
C VAL A 122 -7.09 18.64 0.29
N PHE A 123 -5.79 18.40 0.27
CA PHE A 123 -4.77 19.18 0.97
C PHE A 123 -4.15 20.19 0.01
N LYS A 124 -4.16 21.47 0.40
CA LYS A 124 -3.63 22.58 -0.41
C LYS A 124 -3.15 23.72 0.49
N ALA A 125 -2.53 24.75 -0.08
CA ALA A 125 -1.90 25.82 0.69
C ALA A 125 -2.82 26.53 1.70
N ASN A 126 -4.13 26.61 1.43
CA ASN A 126 -5.10 27.25 2.32
C ASN A 126 -5.86 26.28 3.24
N GLY A 127 -5.31 25.08 3.49
CA GLY A 127 -5.85 24.10 4.42
C GLY A 127 -6.44 22.87 3.74
N VAL A 128 -7.36 22.21 4.44
CA VAL A 128 -7.97 20.95 4.00
C VAL A 128 -9.45 21.15 3.63
N LEU A 129 -9.87 20.52 2.53
CA LEU A 129 -11.27 20.40 2.15
C LEU A 129 -11.70 18.94 2.14
N MET A 130 -12.90 18.68 2.66
CA MET A 130 -13.58 17.40 2.49
C MET A 130 -14.70 17.58 1.47
N CYS A 131 -14.69 16.76 0.42
CA CYS A 131 -15.58 16.91 -0.73
C CYS A 131 -16.36 15.61 -0.95
N PRO A 132 -17.71 15.64 -0.90
CA PRO A 132 -18.52 14.51 -1.34
C PRO A 132 -18.21 14.11 -2.78
N THR A 133 -18.21 12.82 -3.07
CA THR A 133 -17.96 12.29 -4.42
C THR A 133 -19.15 12.46 -5.38
N ASN A 134 -20.36 12.62 -4.83
CA ASN A 134 -21.62 12.65 -5.56
C ASN A 134 -22.31 14.03 -5.58
N ASP A 135 -21.68 15.08 -5.03
CA ASP A 135 -22.32 16.41 -4.95
C ASP A 135 -22.06 17.23 -6.22
N VAL A 136 -23.06 17.28 -7.09
CA VAL A 136 -23.02 18.02 -8.37
C VAL A 136 -22.97 19.54 -8.21
N ASN A 137 -23.24 20.09 -7.02
CA ASN A 137 -23.22 21.53 -6.80
C ASN A 137 -21.82 22.07 -6.50
N ILE A 138 -20.85 21.17 -6.29
CA ILE A 138 -19.48 21.54 -5.98
C ILE A 138 -18.72 21.80 -7.29
N ASP A 139 -18.16 23.00 -7.41
CA ASP A 139 -17.22 23.32 -8.48
C ASP A 139 -15.86 22.64 -8.20
N HIS A 140 -15.80 21.34 -8.52
CA HIS A 140 -14.60 20.53 -8.38
C HIS A 140 -13.41 21.09 -9.18
N TRP A 141 -13.68 21.90 -10.23
CA TRP A 141 -12.66 22.54 -11.04
C TRP A 141 -11.83 23.55 -10.25
N ARG A 142 -12.48 24.34 -9.41
CA ARG A 142 -11.83 25.31 -8.52
C ARG A 142 -11.16 24.68 -7.31
N ILE A 143 -11.62 23.49 -6.91
CA ILE A 143 -11.10 22.80 -5.72
C ILE A 143 -9.79 22.09 -6.00
N LEU A 144 -9.70 21.41 -7.14
CA LEU A 144 -8.55 20.63 -7.56
C LEU A 144 -7.68 21.46 -8.52
N PRO A 145 -6.57 22.05 -8.04
CA PRO A 145 -5.71 22.86 -8.89
C PRO A 145 -4.99 21.99 -9.95
N PRO A 146 -4.57 22.59 -11.08
CA PRO A 146 -3.77 21.89 -12.08
C PRO A 146 -2.51 21.26 -11.46
N GLY A 147 -2.18 20.03 -11.87
CA GLY A 147 -1.03 19.30 -11.33
C GLY A 147 -1.21 18.71 -9.93
N CYS A 148 -2.39 18.84 -9.32
CA CYS A 148 -2.75 18.12 -8.10
C CYS A 148 -2.63 16.61 -8.32
N TRP A 149 -2.00 15.92 -7.35
CA TRP A 149 -1.96 14.46 -7.34
C TRP A 149 -3.23 13.94 -6.67
N CYS A 150 -3.86 12.95 -7.27
CA CYS A 150 -5.06 12.32 -6.74
C CYS A 150 -4.75 10.87 -6.40
N LEU A 151 -4.71 10.55 -5.11
CA LEU A 151 -4.34 9.25 -4.58
C LEU A 151 -5.61 8.49 -4.15
N SER A 152 -5.94 7.41 -4.83
CA SER A 152 -7.14 6.59 -4.54
C SER A 152 -6.73 5.21 -4.02
N ASP A 153 -7.19 4.85 -2.82
CA ASP A 153 -7.03 3.52 -2.22
C ASP A 153 -8.13 2.60 -2.76
N GLY A 154 -7.77 1.81 -3.75
CA GLY A 154 -8.63 0.81 -4.35
C GLY A 154 -8.86 -0.35 -3.40
N ASN A 155 -10.09 -0.44 -2.88
CA ASN A 155 -10.53 -1.43 -1.91
C ASN A 155 -11.94 -1.97 -2.29
N ALA A 156 -12.54 -2.79 -1.42
CA ALA A 156 -13.85 -3.39 -1.69
C ALA A 156 -14.95 -2.37 -2.04
N ASN A 157 -14.82 -1.14 -1.56
CA ASN A 157 -15.79 -0.06 -1.75
C ASN A 157 -15.36 0.95 -2.83
N VAL A 158 -14.05 1.08 -3.10
CA VAL A 158 -13.48 2.00 -4.08
C VAL A 158 -12.82 1.19 -5.18
N LYS A 159 -13.53 0.93 -6.29
CA LYS A 159 -12.99 0.12 -7.40
C LYS A 159 -12.21 0.94 -8.42
N HIS A 160 -12.58 2.20 -8.54
CA HIS A 160 -11.92 3.19 -9.39
C HIS A 160 -12.02 4.55 -8.69
N PRO A 161 -11.14 5.51 -9.06
CA PRO A 161 -11.21 6.86 -8.51
C PRO A 161 -12.60 7.49 -8.69
N CYS A 162 -13.07 8.38 -7.81
CA CYS A 162 -14.31 9.12 -8.08
C CYS A 162 -14.19 10.08 -9.28
N ILE A 163 -15.33 10.40 -9.91
CA ILE A 163 -15.40 11.24 -11.12
C ILE A 163 -14.61 12.56 -10.99
N PRO A 164 -14.70 13.33 -9.88
CA PRO A 164 -13.96 14.60 -9.76
C PRO A 164 -12.44 14.48 -9.90
N ILE A 165 -11.86 13.34 -9.52
CA ILE A 165 -10.42 13.09 -9.58
C ILE A 165 -9.99 12.27 -10.81
N GLN A 166 -10.88 12.02 -11.77
CA GLN A 166 -10.56 11.34 -13.04
C GLN A 166 -10.21 12.31 -14.19
N ARG A 167 -10.02 13.61 -13.90
CA ARG A 167 -9.74 14.62 -14.94
C ARG A 167 -8.34 14.45 -15.56
N ASP A 168 -8.22 14.77 -16.84
CA ASP A 168 -6.98 14.64 -17.62
C ASP A 168 -5.87 15.61 -17.18
N ASP A 169 -6.21 16.72 -16.54
CA ASP A 169 -5.25 17.71 -16.03
C ASP A 169 -4.74 17.39 -14.62
N LEU A 170 -5.22 16.30 -14.03
CA LEU A 170 -4.82 15.77 -12.73
C LEU A 170 -3.90 14.56 -12.91
N ARG A 171 -3.10 14.27 -11.87
CA ARG A 171 -2.26 13.07 -11.83
C ARG A 171 -2.89 12.05 -10.89
N THR A 172 -3.62 11.09 -11.45
CA THR A 172 -4.40 10.14 -10.66
C THR A 172 -3.68 8.81 -10.51
N PHE A 173 -3.58 8.34 -9.27
CA PHE A 173 -2.94 7.11 -8.87
C PHE A 173 -3.98 6.24 -8.17
N LEU A 174 -4.32 5.10 -8.78
CA LEU A 174 -5.14 4.07 -8.15
C LEU A 174 -4.22 3.02 -7.56
N ILE A 175 -4.29 2.80 -6.25
CA ILE A 175 -3.51 1.77 -5.56
C ILE A 175 -4.44 0.64 -5.16
N THR A 176 -4.30 -0.54 -5.74
CA THR A 176 -5.30 -1.60 -5.62
C THR A 176 -4.70 -2.99 -5.69
N SER A 177 -5.23 -3.91 -4.90
CA SER A 177 -5.00 -5.35 -5.10
C SER A 177 -6.11 -6.06 -5.88
N SER A 178 -7.10 -5.31 -6.35
CA SER A 178 -8.23 -5.84 -7.10
C SER A 178 -7.81 -6.48 -8.41
N ARG A 179 -8.70 -7.31 -8.96
CA ARG A 179 -8.50 -7.89 -10.28
C ARG A 179 -8.50 -6.81 -11.36
N PRO A 180 -7.74 -6.98 -12.46
CA PRO A 180 -7.80 -6.08 -13.61
C PRO A 180 -9.20 -5.77 -14.11
N ASN A 181 -10.13 -6.74 -14.03
CA ASN A 181 -11.52 -6.55 -14.45
C ASN A 181 -12.27 -5.47 -13.64
N GLU A 182 -11.86 -5.19 -12.40
CA GLU A 182 -12.55 -4.21 -11.54
C GLU A 182 -12.20 -2.76 -11.89
N TYR A 183 -11.03 -2.52 -12.48
CA TYR A 183 -10.56 -1.19 -12.88
C TYR A 183 -10.28 -1.08 -14.39
N LYS A 184 -10.68 -2.08 -15.19
CA LYS A 184 -10.39 -2.17 -16.63
C LYS A 184 -10.91 -0.96 -17.41
N ASP A 185 -12.12 -0.52 -17.08
CA ASP A 185 -12.76 0.58 -17.78
C ASP A 185 -12.00 1.88 -17.53
N TRP A 186 -11.68 2.17 -16.26
CA TRP A 186 -10.88 3.33 -15.90
C TRP A 186 -9.46 3.24 -16.48
N TRP A 187 -8.82 2.07 -16.40
CA TRP A 187 -7.49 1.83 -16.98
C TRP A 187 -7.43 2.22 -18.46
N THR A 188 -8.44 1.79 -19.22
CA THR A 188 -8.53 2.04 -20.66
C THR A 188 -8.78 3.53 -20.95
N GLN A 189 -9.71 4.14 -20.22
CA GLN A 189 -10.07 5.55 -20.39
C GLN A 189 -8.93 6.50 -20.02
N ALA A 190 -8.30 6.27 -18.86
CA ALA A 190 -7.21 7.10 -18.36
C ALA A 190 -5.86 6.81 -19.04
N VAL A 191 -5.79 5.80 -19.92
CA VAL A 191 -4.54 5.30 -20.54
C VAL A 191 -3.47 5.03 -19.47
N ALA A 192 -3.92 4.51 -18.31
CA ALA A 192 -3.08 4.42 -17.12
C ALA A 192 -1.97 3.38 -17.30
N LYS A 193 -0.83 3.59 -16.64
CA LYS A 193 0.26 2.61 -16.60
C LYS A 193 0.20 1.77 -15.33
N THR A 194 0.36 0.47 -15.47
CA THR A 194 0.38 -0.44 -14.33
C THR A 194 1.79 -0.65 -13.81
N VAL A 195 1.99 -0.44 -12.52
CA VAL A 195 3.23 -0.76 -11.79
C VAL A 195 2.88 -1.80 -10.74
N ILE A 196 3.68 -2.87 -10.69
CA ILE A 196 3.54 -3.92 -9.68
C ILE A 196 4.58 -3.64 -8.59
N THR A 197 4.12 -3.62 -7.35
CA THR A 197 4.93 -3.37 -6.16
C THR A 197 5.76 -4.61 -5.81
N ALA A 198 6.98 -4.40 -5.32
CA ALA A 198 7.80 -5.47 -4.81
C ALA A 198 7.29 -5.98 -3.45
N LEU A 199 7.49 -7.28 -3.21
CA LEU A 199 7.27 -7.89 -1.90
C LEU A 199 8.23 -7.27 -0.87
N PRO A 200 7.82 -7.14 0.40
CA PRO A 200 8.69 -6.62 1.44
C PRO A 200 9.85 -7.58 1.71
N GLN A 201 11.02 -7.01 1.98
CA GLN A 201 12.20 -7.77 2.36
C GLN A 201 12.10 -8.19 3.84
N VAL A 202 12.87 -9.21 4.24
CA VAL A 202 12.90 -9.71 5.63
C VAL A 202 13.21 -8.59 6.62
N VAL A 203 14.25 -7.79 6.34
CA VAL A 203 14.63 -6.64 7.17
C VAL A 203 13.51 -5.60 7.31
N GLU A 204 12.72 -5.39 6.25
CA GLU A 204 11.61 -4.42 6.27
C GLU A 204 10.46 -4.91 7.16
N VAL A 205 10.11 -6.19 7.09
CA VAL A 205 9.05 -6.78 7.94
C VAL A 205 9.52 -6.87 9.39
N ALA A 206 10.76 -7.31 9.61
CA ALA A 206 11.41 -7.31 10.93
C ALA A 206 11.39 -5.91 11.57
N ALA A 207 11.64 -4.85 10.78
CA ALA A 207 11.58 -3.46 11.24
C ALA A 207 10.16 -3.09 11.68
N ILE A 208 9.14 -3.46 10.89
CA ILE A 208 7.75 -3.19 11.22
C ILE A 208 7.38 -3.88 12.54
N VAL A 209 7.76 -5.15 12.69
CA VAL A 209 7.52 -5.94 13.92
C VAL A 209 8.23 -5.33 15.13
N LYS A 210 9.50 -4.89 14.98
CA LYS A 210 10.24 -4.16 16.00
C LYS A 210 9.52 -2.88 16.44
N MET A 211 8.98 -2.11 15.49
CA MET A 211 8.24 -0.89 15.77
C MET A 211 6.88 -1.13 16.44
N HIS A 212 6.37 -2.37 16.38
CA HIS A 212 5.20 -2.81 17.16
C HIS A 212 5.56 -3.30 18.57
N GLY A 213 6.85 -3.34 18.94
CA GLY A 213 7.32 -3.83 20.24
C GLY A 213 7.40 -5.35 20.33
N TRP A 214 7.41 -6.04 19.19
CA TRP A 214 7.52 -7.49 19.11
C TRP A 214 8.94 -7.92 18.69
N ASN A 215 9.25 -9.21 18.88
CA ASN A 215 10.56 -9.76 18.54
C ASN A 215 10.71 -9.94 17.02
N PRO A 216 11.73 -9.33 16.37
CA PRO A 216 11.96 -9.51 14.95
C PRO A 216 12.22 -10.96 14.52
N CYS A 217 12.81 -11.79 15.38
CA CYS A 217 13.07 -13.21 15.06
C CYS A 217 11.76 -13.96 14.74
N ASP A 218 10.69 -13.68 15.49
CA ASP A 218 9.39 -14.30 15.28
C ASP A 218 8.83 -13.92 13.89
N ALA A 219 9.08 -12.68 13.44
CA ALA A 219 8.71 -12.25 12.10
C ALA A 219 9.42 -13.06 11.01
N VAL A 220 10.73 -13.29 11.18
CA VAL A 220 11.55 -14.06 10.24
C VAL A 220 11.04 -15.49 10.15
N SER A 221 10.81 -16.14 11.30
CA SER A 221 10.26 -17.50 11.37
C SER A 221 8.90 -17.59 10.64
N ILE A 222 7.97 -16.67 10.92
CA ILE A 222 6.66 -16.65 10.26
C ILE A 222 6.80 -16.40 8.75
N MET A 223 7.71 -15.52 8.32
CA MET A 223 7.96 -15.28 6.89
C MET A 223 8.56 -16.49 6.17
N GLN A 224 9.43 -17.25 6.83
CA GLN A 224 9.99 -18.49 6.27
C GLN A 224 8.91 -19.56 6.06
N THR A 225 7.83 -19.53 6.84
CA THR A 225 6.67 -20.41 6.69
C THR A 225 5.67 -19.87 5.68
N TRP A 226 5.20 -18.63 5.84
CA TRP A 226 4.04 -18.06 5.13
C TRP A 226 4.37 -17.04 4.04
N GLY A 227 5.64 -16.73 3.84
CA GLY A 227 6.11 -15.76 2.86
C GLY A 227 6.02 -14.30 3.33
N PRO A 228 6.43 -13.36 2.47
CA PRO A 228 6.61 -11.96 2.82
C PRO A 228 5.30 -11.14 2.77
N CYS A 229 4.27 -11.55 3.50
CA CYS A 229 3.05 -10.77 3.67
C CYS A 229 3.04 -10.10 5.04
N THR A 230 3.31 -8.79 5.10
CA THR A 230 3.35 -8.03 6.36
C THR A 230 2.07 -8.21 7.17
N ARG A 231 0.90 -8.17 6.52
CA ARG A 231 -0.38 -8.39 7.20
C ARG A 231 -0.45 -9.77 7.85
N THR A 232 -0.09 -10.83 7.13
CA THR A 232 -0.09 -12.20 7.65
C THR A 232 0.82 -12.33 8.87
N VAL A 233 2.05 -11.80 8.78
CA VAL A 233 3.00 -11.81 9.89
C VAL A 233 2.43 -11.10 11.13
N LEU A 234 1.90 -9.88 10.97
CA LEU A 234 1.33 -9.13 12.08
C LEU A 234 0.04 -9.77 12.64
N THR A 235 -0.73 -10.49 11.82
CA THR A 235 -1.91 -11.23 12.26
C THR A 235 -1.50 -12.41 13.14
N ILE A 236 -0.58 -13.28 12.68
CA ILE A 236 -0.12 -14.44 13.46
C ILE A 236 0.55 -14.01 14.77
N LEU A 237 1.40 -12.98 14.74
CA LEU A 237 2.03 -12.45 15.96
C LEU A 237 1.01 -11.95 17.00
N ARG A 238 -0.14 -11.45 16.55
CA ARG A 238 -1.19 -10.97 17.44
C ARG A 238 -2.15 -12.08 17.88
N HIS A 239 -2.42 -13.02 16.99
CA HIS A 239 -3.39 -14.09 17.14
C HIS A 239 -2.79 -15.38 16.56
N PRO A 240 -1.95 -16.11 17.33
CA PRO A 240 -1.28 -17.29 16.83
C PRO A 240 -2.24 -18.40 16.35
N ASP A 241 -3.47 -18.42 16.87
CA ASP A 241 -4.54 -19.31 16.47
C ASP A 241 -5.05 -19.08 15.03
N GLU A 242 -4.80 -17.91 14.44
CA GLU A 242 -5.13 -17.63 13.03
C GLU A 242 -4.22 -18.39 12.05
N GLU A 243 -3.12 -18.98 12.52
CA GLU A 243 -2.20 -19.78 11.68
C GLU A 243 -2.91 -21.02 11.09
N ASP A 244 -3.77 -21.68 11.87
CA ASP A 244 -4.56 -22.82 11.40
C ASP A 244 -5.57 -22.40 10.32
N CYS A 245 -6.18 -21.22 10.46
CA CYS A 245 -7.08 -20.66 9.45
C CYS A 245 -6.33 -20.35 8.15
N LEU A 246 -5.13 -19.76 8.25
CA LEU A 246 -4.26 -19.50 7.10
C LEU A 246 -3.85 -20.79 6.39
N TRP A 247 -3.62 -21.86 7.15
CA TRP A 247 -3.35 -23.17 6.58
C TRP A 247 -4.56 -23.64 5.75
N GLN A 248 -5.76 -23.66 6.33
CA GLN A 248 -6.95 -24.05 5.57
C GLN A 248 -7.15 -23.20 4.31
N TYR A 249 -6.94 -21.88 4.38
CA TYR A 249 -7.03 -21.01 3.21
C TYR A 249 -5.99 -21.34 2.14
N ALA A 250 -4.77 -21.70 2.51
CA ALA A 250 -3.75 -22.11 1.56
C ALA A 250 -4.07 -23.46 0.90
N MET A 251 -4.67 -24.42 1.64
CA MET A 251 -5.21 -25.67 1.06
C MET A 251 -6.28 -25.39 0.01
N ASP A 252 -7.30 -24.62 0.40
CA ASP A 252 -8.43 -24.32 -0.47
C ASP A 252 -7.96 -23.59 -1.74
N THR A 253 -7.00 -22.67 -1.56
CA THR A 253 -6.35 -21.96 -2.68
C THR A 253 -5.59 -22.92 -3.61
N ALA A 254 -4.86 -23.89 -3.07
CA ALA A 254 -4.15 -24.89 -3.87
C ALA A 254 -5.13 -25.73 -4.71
N ILE A 255 -6.21 -26.21 -4.08
CA ILE A 255 -7.28 -26.99 -4.74
C ILE A 255 -7.92 -26.17 -5.87
N ASP A 256 -8.21 -24.90 -5.64
CA ASP A 256 -8.80 -24.02 -6.64
C ASP A 256 -7.88 -23.78 -7.84
N ILE A 257 -6.58 -23.59 -7.62
CA ILE A 257 -5.59 -23.44 -8.69
C ILE A 257 -5.49 -24.71 -9.54
N LEU A 258 -5.52 -25.88 -8.91
CA LEU A 258 -5.43 -27.18 -9.60
C LEU A 258 -6.69 -27.47 -10.43
N ARG A 259 -7.87 -27.02 -9.96
CA ARG A 259 -9.14 -27.16 -10.68
C ARG A 259 -9.22 -26.27 -11.91
N ASP A 260 -8.67 -25.06 -11.84
CA ASP A 260 -8.70 -24.09 -12.93
C ASP A 260 -7.42 -23.25 -12.96
N VAL A 261 -6.40 -23.77 -13.64
CA VAL A 261 -5.11 -23.09 -13.85
C VAL A 261 -5.28 -21.72 -14.54
N GLY A 262 -6.41 -21.49 -15.23
CA GLY A 262 -6.75 -20.20 -15.85
C GLY A 262 -7.37 -19.18 -14.89
N ARG A 263 -7.92 -19.62 -13.75
CA ARG A 263 -8.45 -18.74 -12.69
C ARG A 263 -7.44 -18.60 -11.58
N LEU A 264 -6.61 -17.57 -11.68
CA LEU A 264 -5.85 -17.12 -10.52
C LEU A 264 -6.80 -16.70 -9.38
N PRO A 265 -6.46 -17.04 -8.12
CA PRO A 265 -7.28 -16.70 -6.96
C PRO A 265 -7.68 -15.22 -6.93
N SER A 266 -8.89 -14.93 -6.45
CA SER A 266 -9.42 -13.57 -6.36
C SER A 266 -8.53 -12.64 -5.56
N GLY A 267 -8.57 -11.35 -5.90
CA GLY A 267 -7.79 -10.24 -5.31
C GLY A 267 -7.93 -9.99 -3.79
N GLU A 268 -8.45 -10.95 -3.03
CA GLU A 268 -8.27 -11.03 -1.58
C GLU A 268 -6.85 -11.45 -1.19
N GLY A 269 -6.08 -11.93 -2.15
CA GLY A 269 -4.68 -12.28 -1.99
C GLY A 269 -4.55 -13.77 -1.85
N SER A 270 -3.83 -14.39 -2.77
CA SER A 270 -3.52 -15.80 -2.62
C SER A 270 -2.56 -15.93 -1.44
N THR A 271 -2.97 -16.70 -0.42
CA THR A 271 -2.09 -17.13 0.68
C THR A 271 -0.92 -17.99 0.18
N LEU A 272 -0.99 -18.45 -1.09
CA LEU A 272 -0.08 -19.40 -1.69
C LEU A 272 0.80 -18.79 -2.81
N LEU A 273 0.17 -18.10 -3.77
CA LEU A 273 0.83 -17.49 -4.93
C LEU A 273 1.08 -16.01 -4.70
N PHE A 274 2.33 -15.61 -4.82
CA PHE A 274 2.76 -14.24 -4.65
C PHE A 274 3.13 -13.63 -6.00
N ILE A 275 2.69 -12.38 -6.22
CA ILE A 275 3.06 -11.63 -7.42
C ILE A 275 4.40 -10.92 -7.16
N CYS A 276 5.39 -11.20 -8.00
CA CYS A 276 6.70 -10.58 -7.94
C CYS A 276 6.98 -9.80 -9.24
N PRO A 277 7.29 -8.49 -9.19
CA PRO A 277 7.57 -7.70 -10.39
C PRO A 277 8.88 -8.14 -11.06
N ILE A 278 8.91 -8.09 -12.40
CA ILE A 278 10.14 -8.33 -13.17
C ILE A 278 10.83 -6.99 -13.45
N ARG A 279 11.93 -6.72 -12.74
CA ARG A 279 12.75 -5.49 -12.87
C ARG A 279 14.01 -5.72 -13.74
N CYS A 280 13.91 -5.59 -15.06
CA CYS A 280 15.02 -5.42 -16.04
C CYS A 280 15.54 -3.96 -16.27
N LYS A 281 16.78 -3.61 -15.85
CA LYS A 281 17.36 -2.24 -15.83
C LYS A 281 17.13 -1.37 -17.08
N ASP A 282 16.96 -2.00 -18.23
CA ASP A 282 16.91 -1.32 -19.54
C ASP A 282 15.48 -1.07 -20.07
N LYS A 283 14.43 -1.47 -19.35
CA LYS A 283 13.03 -1.29 -19.79
C LYS A 283 12.26 -0.36 -18.86
N SER A 284 11.45 0.53 -19.45
CA SER A 284 10.47 1.31 -18.68
C SER A 284 9.44 0.35 -18.08
N TYR A 285 9.62 0.02 -16.81
CA TYR A 285 8.90 -1.02 -16.07
C TYR A 285 7.40 -0.79 -15.98
N TYR A 286 6.63 -1.48 -16.80
CA TYR A 286 5.18 -1.52 -16.63
C TYR A 286 4.67 -2.96 -16.80
N GLY A 287 3.94 -3.43 -15.79
CA GLY A 287 3.02 -4.56 -15.89
C GLY A 287 3.57 -6.00 -15.95
N ASN A 288 4.89 -6.23 -16.05
CA ASN A 288 5.42 -7.61 -16.05
C ASN A 288 5.65 -8.13 -14.62
N SER A 289 5.12 -9.32 -14.34
CA SER A 289 5.32 -10.05 -13.09
C SER A 289 5.48 -11.54 -13.32
N LYS A 290 6.07 -12.22 -12.35
CA LYS A 290 6.04 -13.67 -12.19
C LYS A 290 5.20 -14.02 -10.96
N LEU A 291 4.51 -15.15 -11.01
CA LEU A 291 3.91 -15.76 -9.84
C LEU A 291 4.93 -16.69 -9.20
N ILE A 292 5.02 -16.67 -7.88
CA ILE A 292 5.92 -17.53 -7.11
C ILE A 292 5.18 -18.14 -5.92
N ILE A 293 5.60 -19.33 -5.49
CA ILE A 293 5.30 -19.84 -4.15
C ILE A 293 6.54 -19.52 -3.30
N PRO A 294 6.45 -18.61 -2.32
CA PRO A 294 7.65 -17.98 -1.76
C PRO A 294 8.41 -18.85 -0.74
N THR A 295 7.81 -19.93 -0.24
CA THR A 295 8.39 -20.76 0.83
C THR A 295 8.26 -22.24 0.52
N MET A 296 9.15 -23.06 1.11
CA MET A 296 9.06 -24.52 1.00
C MET A 296 7.77 -25.04 1.64
N HIS A 297 7.38 -24.48 2.78
CA HIS A 297 6.13 -24.85 3.45
C HIS A 297 4.91 -24.68 2.52
N LEU A 298 4.75 -23.53 1.88
CA LEU A 298 3.67 -23.30 0.91
C LEU A 298 3.79 -24.18 -0.33
N SER A 299 5.00 -24.57 -0.74
CA SER A 299 5.17 -25.52 -1.86
C SER A 299 4.71 -26.92 -1.47
N GLU A 300 5.05 -27.40 -0.27
CA GLU A 300 4.57 -28.70 0.23
C GLU A 300 3.05 -28.75 0.35
N ILE A 301 2.45 -27.64 0.75
CA ILE A 301 1.00 -27.45 0.77
C ILE A 301 0.41 -27.66 -0.64
N PHE A 302 1.00 -27.01 -1.64
CA PHE A 302 0.55 -27.09 -3.02
C PHE A 302 0.73 -28.51 -3.59
N ASP A 303 1.85 -29.16 -3.32
CA ASP A 303 2.19 -30.48 -3.87
C ASP A 303 1.39 -31.64 -3.25
N LYS A 304 0.79 -31.45 -2.06
CA LYS A 304 -0.03 -32.46 -1.37
C LYS A 304 -1.46 -32.58 -1.91
N ASN A 305 -1.92 -31.62 -2.72
CA ASN A 305 -3.30 -31.56 -3.24
C ASN A 305 -3.34 -31.77 -4.75
#